data_AF-A0A934SC94-F1
#
_entry.id   AF-A0A934SC94-F1
#
_cell.length_a   1.000
_cell.length_b   1.000
_cell.length_c   1.000
_cell.angle_alpha   90.00
_cell.angle_beta   90.00
_cell.angle_gamma   90.00
#
_symmetry.space_group_name_H-M   'P 1'
#
loop_
_entity.id
_entity.type
_entity.pdbx_description
1 polymer ?
#
loop_
_entity_poly.entity_id
_entity_poly.type
_entity_poly.pdbx_seq_one_letter_code
_entity_poly.pdbx_strand_id
1 'polypeptide(L)'
;MKLRVFILPAITLIAAGVILFGQKHSIGESARQLSQLREKLSQTTRSSVQETRRASRKPLVPVSPNEPIDWMKISGLMIDHTSPNLFGRQQLLALDQRIAAMTQEQLIRALEEIDTQDIPFDAVPLLGGKLMKALAQKDTGTALDLRFRDPFRESSPYLYLRSDEVLTDWAKKDPTAACNWLDHAIANGLMESTALDGSNPRLAQNEAILLSLFIGSNPSVAAKRLEALRPKQRYEAFTQLQSVNKLNHHSFDDQELAEFATLARNYLTPPEQTAQLMGSVTALAKSDGYEGVEAYFDTIQATPEEIGNGLNFIASGVLKISDSKQPPTVADLENFETWAAERTDASAAPAIARTLASSMPQDDSSFESFANAALEFSDHQDDDTALTNFLYLAKSWRNRDVASWLDAHVHDASRREQILSDIETSAPKP
;
A
#
# COMPACT_ATOMS: atom_id res chain seq x y z
N MET A 1 -34.73 -48.65 2.14
CA MET A 1 -34.55 -47.44 1.30
C MET A 1 -33.43 -46.59 1.88
N LYS A 2 -32.31 -46.41 1.17
CA LYS A 2 -31.35 -45.27 1.29
C LYS A 2 -30.18 -45.51 0.32
N LEU A 3 -30.46 -45.40 -0.98
CA LEU A 3 -29.46 -45.49 -2.06
C LEU A 3 -29.44 -44.20 -2.90
N ARG A 4 -29.82 -43.07 -2.30
CA ARG A 4 -29.97 -41.77 -2.99
C ARG A 4 -28.97 -40.69 -2.54
N VAL A 5 -28.05 -40.98 -1.60
CA VAL A 5 -27.16 -39.95 -1.03
C VAL A 5 -25.81 -39.83 -1.77
N PHE A 6 -25.43 -40.79 -2.62
CA PHE A 6 -24.13 -40.78 -3.32
C PHE A 6 -24.19 -40.37 -4.81
N ILE A 7 -25.36 -40.05 -5.34
CA ILE A 7 -25.51 -39.70 -6.76
C ILE A 7 -25.00 -38.27 -7.04
N LEU A 8 -25.23 -37.33 -6.10
CA LEU A 8 -24.87 -35.93 -6.29
C LEU A 8 -23.34 -35.67 -6.35
N PRO A 9 -22.51 -36.26 -5.46
CA PRO A 9 -21.04 -36.08 -5.49
C PRO A 9 -20.39 -36.71 -6.73
N ALA A 10 -20.93 -37.83 -7.21
CA ALA A 10 -20.42 -38.51 -8.40
C ALA A 10 -20.68 -37.70 -9.68
N ILE A 11 -21.86 -37.06 -9.80
CA ILE A 11 -22.18 -36.19 -10.94
C ILE A 11 -21.31 -34.93 -10.95
N THR A 12 -20.97 -34.37 -9.79
CA THR A 12 -20.09 -33.19 -9.69
C THR A 12 -18.65 -33.51 -10.10
N LEU A 13 -18.12 -34.68 -9.72
CA LEU A 13 -16.80 -35.14 -10.16
C LEU A 13 -16.75 -35.40 -11.67
N ILE A 14 -17.80 -35.96 -12.26
CA ILE A 14 -17.90 -36.17 -13.72
C ILE A 14 -17.98 -34.82 -14.45
N ALA A 15 -18.77 -33.86 -13.95
CA ALA A 15 -18.86 -32.53 -14.53
C ALA A 15 -17.53 -31.76 -14.47
N ALA A 16 -16.82 -31.82 -13.34
CA ALA A 16 -15.50 -31.23 -13.19
C ALA A 16 -14.46 -31.89 -14.13
N GLY A 17 -14.54 -33.22 -14.28
CA GLY A 17 -13.71 -33.98 -15.22
C GLY A 17 -13.95 -33.58 -16.68
N VAL A 18 -15.21 -33.38 -17.09
CA VAL A 18 -15.56 -32.94 -18.45
C VAL A 18 -15.09 -31.50 -18.71
N ILE A 19 -15.17 -30.61 -17.72
CA ILE A 19 -14.67 -29.23 -17.85
C ILE A 19 -13.14 -29.21 -17.97
N LEU A 20 -12.43 -29.98 -17.14
CA LEU A 20 -10.96 -30.07 -17.19
C LEU A 20 -10.47 -30.77 -18.47
N PHE A 21 -11.20 -31.77 -18.98
CA PHE A 21 -10.86 -32.43 -20.24
C PHE A 21 -11.17 -31.55 -21.45
N GLY A 22 -12.26 -30.78 -21.42
CA GLY A 22 -12.59 -29.76 -22.42
C GLY A 22 -11.56 -28.63 -22.49
N GLN A 23 -11.02 -28.19 -21.34
CA GLN A 23 -9.93 -27.21 -21.29
C GLN A 23 -8.64 -27.76 -21.91
N LYS A 24 -8.31 -29.03 -21.71
CA LYS A 24 -7.14 -29.66 -22.37
C LYS A 24 -7.28 -29.75 -23.89
N HIS A 25 -8.49 -29.99 -24.41
CA HIS A 25 -8.72 -29.98 -25.85
C HIS A 25 -8.66 -28.58 -26.45
N SER A 26 -9.19 -27.58 -25.76
CA SER A 26 -9.07 -26.16 -26.12
C SER A 26 -7.59 -25.71 -26.20
N ILE A 27 -6.78 -26.05 -25.20
CA ILE A 27 -5.34 -25.72 -25.18
C ILE A 27 -4.60 -26.41 -26.33
N GLY A 28 -4.94 -27.66 -26.65
CA GLY A 28 -4.35 -28.40 -27.77
C GLY A 28 -4.74 -27.83 -29.14
N GLU A 29 -5.96 -27.33 -29.29
CA GLU A 29 -6.45 -26.70 -30.51
C GLU A 29 -5.86 -25.29 -30.68
N SER A 30 -5.78 -24.50 -29.62
CA SER A 30 -5.09 -23.21 -29.61
C SER A 30 -3.60 -23.34 -29.90
N ALA A 31 -2.93 -24.38 -29.39
CA ALA A 31 -1.52 -24.65 -29.71
C ALA A 31 -1.32 -25.02 -31.19
N ARG A 32 -2.26 -25.77 -31.79
CA ARG A 32 -2.25 -26.08 -33.23
C ARG A 32 -2.52 -24.84 -34.09
N GLN A 33 -3.45 -23.99 -33.68
CA GLN A 33 -3.72 -22.71 -34.34
C GLN A 33 -2.50 -21.78 -34.24
N LEU A 34 -1.82 -21.74 -33.10
CA LEU A 34 -0.55 -21.00 -32.90
C LEU A 34 0.57 -21.55 -33.80
N SER A 35 0.70 -22.87 -33.95
CA SER A 35 1.69 -23.44 -34.86
C SER A 35 1.37 -23.14 -36.32
N GLN A 36 0.09 -23.19 -36.72
CA GLN A 36 -0.34 -22.86 -38.08
C GLN A 36 -0.20 -21.36 -38.37
N LEU A 37 -0.43 -20.49 -37.38
CA LEU A 37 -0.19 -19.05 -37.49
C LEU A 37 1.30 -18.73 -37.58
N ARG A 38 2.15 -19.40 -36.78
CA ARG A 38 3.61 -19.27 -36.90
C ARG A 38 4.14 -19.77 -38.25
N GLU A 39 3.59 -20.86 -38.76
CA GLU A 39 3.95 -21.39 -40.08
C GLU A 39 3.53 -20.44 -41.20
N LYS A 40 2.29 -19.92 -41.15
CA LYS A 40 1.82 -18.88 -42.08
C LYS A 40 2.65 -17.61 -42.00
N LEU A 41 2.96 -17.11 -40.80
CA LEU A 41 3.85 -15.96 -40.60
C LEU A 41 5.24 -16.23 -41.19
N SER A 42 5.83 -17.41 -40.96
CA SER A 42 7.15 -17.75 -41.52
C SER A 42 7.16 -17.82 -43.06
N GLN A 43 6.05 -18.23 -43.68
CA GLN A 43 5.87 -18.25 -45.12
C GLN A 43 5.64 -16.83 -45.67
N THR A 44 4.87 -15.99 -44.98
CA THR A 44 4.67 -14.58 -45.34
C THR A 44 5.95 -13.74 -45.16
N THR A 45 6.74 -14.00 -44.12
CA THR A 45 8.04 -13.34 -43.89
C THR A 45 9.09 -13.78 -44.91
N ARG A 46 9.10 -15.04 -45.35
CA ARG A 46 10.00 -15.48 -46.43
C ARG A 46 9.66 -14.87 -47.80
N SER A 47 8.38 -14.68 -48.10
CA SER A 47 7.94 -14.02 -49.34
C SER A 47 8.16 -12.50 -49.30
N SER A 48 8.04 -11.87 -48.13
CA SER A 48 8.28 -10.43 -47.94
C SER A 48 9.78 -10.05 -47.98
N VAL A 49 10.67 -10.92 -47.51
CA VAL A 49 12.12 -10.64 -47.45
C VAL A 49 12.82 -10.73 -48.82
N GLN A 50 12.18 -11.32 -49.84
CA GLN A 50 12.76 -11.43 -51.18
C GLN A 50 12.47 -10.22 -52.08
N GLU A 51 11.46 -9.40 -51.78
CA GLU A 51 11.12 -8.19 -52.58
C GLU A 51 11.73 -6.88 -52.07
N THR A 52 12.21 -6.80 -50.82
CA THR A 52 12.78 -5.53 -50.29
C THR A 52 14.30 -5.41 -50.39
N ARG A 53 15.01 -6.34 -51.08
CA ARG A 53 16.48 -6.28 -51.22
C ARG A 53 17.01 -5.36 -52.33
N ARG A 54 16.16 -4.54 -52.96
CA ARG A 54 16.58 -3.47 -53.88
C ARG A 54 15.86 -2.16 -53.58
N ALA A 55 16.19 -1.52 -52.47
CA ALA A 55 15.93 -0.10 -52.29
C ALA A 55 17.18 0.60 -51.75
N SER A 56 17.76 1.39 -52.64
CA SER A 56 18.86 2.34 -52.53
C SER A 56 19.26 2.81 -51.12
N ARG A 57 20.57 2.67 -50.83
CA ARG A 57 21.28 3.44 -49.80
C ARG A 57 21.09 4.94 -50.07
N LYS A 58 20.46 5.66 -49.16
CA LYS A 58 20.65 7.11 -48.99
C LYS A 58 21.07 7.41 -47.55
N PRO A 59 21.99 8.37 -47.33
CA PRO A 59 22.34 8.81 -45.99
C PRO A 59 21.13 9.50 -45.34
N LEU A 60 20.93 9.25 -44.04
CA LEU A 60 19.83 9.81 -43.25
C LEU A 60 19.96 11.33 -43.15
N VAL A 61 18.97 12.01 -43.71
CA VAL A 61 18.68 13.43 -43.52
C VAL A 61 18.17 13.62 -42.07
N PRO A 62 18.50 14.72 -41.39
CA PRO A 62 17.89 15.06 -40.10
C PRO A 62 16.37 15.06 -40.23
N VAL A 63 15.71 14.20 -39.45
CA VAL A 63 14.25 14.04 -39.47
C VAL A 63 13.61 15.36 -39.04
N SER A 64 12.79 15.92 -39.93
CA SER A 64 12.07 17.16 -39.65
C SER A 64 11.07 16.94 -38.50
N PRO A 65 10.91 17.89 -37.58
CA PRO A 65 9.96 17.77 -36.47
C PRO A 65 8.52 17.45 -36.90
N ASN A 66 8.15 17.76 -38.15
CA ASN A 66 6.79 17.67 -38.69
C ASN A 66 6.48 16.40 -39.52
N GLU A 67 7.41 15.45 -39.66
CA GLU A 67 7.15 14.24 -40.46
C GLU A 67 6.33 13.20 -39.68
N PRO A 68 5.19 12.66 -40.15
CA PRO A 68 4.37 11.73 -39.35
C PRO A 68 5.17 10.56 -38.77
N ILE A 69 4.95 10.22 -37.49
CA ILE A 69 5.61 9.10 -36.82
C ILE A 69 4.82 7.83 -37.09
N ASP A 70 5.50 6.82 -37.59
CA ASP A 70 4.95 5.46 -37.73
C ASP A 70 5.05 4.74 -36.37
N TRP A 71 4.05 4.94 -35.52
CA TRP A 71 4.02 4.38 -34.16
C TRP A 71 4.03 2.85 -34.17
N MET A 72 3.40 2.21 -35.16
CA MET A 72 3.38 0.75 -35.32
C MET A 72 4.78 0.18 -35.64
N LYS A 73 5.55 0.88 -36.48
CA LYS A 73 6.95 0.50 -36.73
C LYS A 73 7.82 0.69 -35.49
N ILE A 74 7.63 1.79 -34.76
CA ILE A 74 8.36 2.07 -33.53
C ILE A 74 8.02 1.04 -32.44
N SER A 75 6.75 0.66 -32.28
CA SER A 75 6.35 -0.35 -31.31
C SER A 75 6.97 -1.70 -31.58
N GLY A 76 7.06 -2.11 -32.86
CA GLY A 76 7.77 -3.32 -33.26
C GLY A 76 9.25 -3.31 -32.84
N LEU A 77 9.92 -2.15 -32.93
CA LEU A 77 11.32 -1.98 -32.50
C LEU A 77 11.48 -1.99 -30.97
N MET A 78 10.44 -1.61 -30.21
CA MET A 78 10.47 -1.61 -28.75
C MET A 78 10.22 -3.01 -28.15
N ILE A 79 9.37 -3.82 -28.78
CA ILE A 79 9.00 -5.16 -28.30
C ILE A 79 10.04 -6.22 -28.65
N ASP A 80 10.90 -5.98 -29.65
CA ASP A 80 11.98 -6.90 -30.00
C ASP A 80 13.04 -6.94 -28.87
N HIS A 81 12.75 -7.72 -27.82
CA HIS A 81 13.47 -7.80 -26.55
C HIS A 81 14.87 -8.44 -26.65
N THR A 82 15.32 -8.81 -27.84
CA THR A 82 16.66 -9.35 -28.08
C THR A 82 17.60 -8.27 -28.59
N SER A 83 17.92 -7.30 -27.72
CA SER A 83 18.95 -6.27 -27.91
C SER A 83 18.87 -5.59 -29.29
N PRO A 84 18.13 -4.46 -29.42
CA PRO A 84 17.99 -3.79 -30.71
C PRO A 84 19.37 -3.62 -31.33
N ASN A 85 19.50 -4.06 -32.59
CA ASN A 85 20.71 -3.88 -33.36
C ASN A 85 21.12 -2.39 -33.35
N LEU A 86 22.37 -2.10 -33.69
CA LEU A 86 22.94 -0.74 -33.61
C LEU A 86 22.04 0.32 -34.30
N PHE A 87 21.32 -0.08 -35.35
CA PHE A 87 20.36 0.74 -36.07
C PHE A 87 19.05 0.98 -35.28
N GLY A 88 18.46 -0.05 -34.68
CA GLY A 88 17.28 0.09 -33.81
C GLY A 88 17.54 0.99 -32.61
N ARG A 89 18.74 0.92 -32.01
CA ARG A 89 19.14 1.85 -30.93
C ARG A 89 19.21 3.30 -31.40
N GLN A 90 19.78 3.54 -32.59
CA GLN A 90 19.82 4.89 -33.16
C GLN A 90 18.42 5.44 -33.45
N GLN A 91 17.49 4.60 -33.90
CA GLN A 91 16.11 5.01 -34.13
C GLN A 91 15.37 5.35 -32.83
N LEU A 92 15.58 4.58 -31.76
CA LEU A 92 15.00 4.89 -30.44
C LEU A 92 15.60 6.18 -29.83
N LEU A 93 16.89 6.44 -30.03
CA LEU A 93 17.51 7.71 -29.61
C LEU A 93 16.97 8.91 -30.41
N ALA A 94 16.80 8.75 -31.72
CA ALA A 94 16.20 9.78 -32.57
C ALA A 94 14.75 10.05 -32.16
N LEU A 95 14.00 9.01 -31.80
CA LEU A 95 12.65 9.14 -31.24
C LEU A 95 12.66 9.93 -29.93
N ASP A 96 13.56 9.61 -29.00
CA ASP A 96 13.65 10.31 -27.71
C ASP A 96 13.96 11.80 -27.88
N GLN A 97 14.92 12.14 -28.76
CA GLN A 97 15.22 13.54 -29.11
C GLN A 97 14.01 14.24 -29.74
N ARG A 98 13.29 13.51 -30.59
CA ARG A 98 12.12 14.05 -31.26
C ARG A 98 10.97 14.31 -30.29
N ILE A 99 10.66 13.35 -29.40
CA ILE A 99 9.66 13.50 -28.34
C ILE A 99 10.00 14.70 -27.45
N ALA A 100 11.28 14.87 -27.07
CA ALA A 100 11.71 16.03 -26.28
C ALA A 100 11.48 17.37 -27.01
N ALA A 101 11.62 17.39 -28.33
CA ALA A 101 11.42 18.56 -29.18
C ALA A 101 9.96 18.88 -29.51
N MET A 102 9.03 17.94 -29.31
CA MET A 102 7.61 18.16 -29.60
C MET A 102 7.01 19.30 -28.77
N THR A 103 6.03 20.01 -29.33
CA THR A 103 5.18 20.93 -28.58
C THR A 103 4.18 20.15 -27.72
N GLN A 104 3.52 20.84 -26.80
CA GLN A 104 2.45 20.26 -25.99
C GLN A 104 1.35 19.63 -26.87
N GLU A 105 0.87 20.36 -27.87
CA GLU A 105 -0.19 19.91 -28.76
C GLU A 105 0.23 18.69 -29.59
N GLN A 106 1.51 18.64 -30.00
CA GLN A 106 2.06 17.49 -30.71
C GLN A 106 2.12 16.25 -29.81
N LEU A 107 2.48 16.40 -28.54
CA LEU A 107 2.50 15.29 -27.58
C LEU A 107 1.09 14.76 -27.30
N ILE A 108 0.10 15.65 -27.14
CA ILE A 108 -1.30 15.26 -26.94
C ILE A 108 -1.82 14.49 -28.16
N ARG A 109 -1.60 15.02 -29.38
CA ARG A 109 -1.99 14.31 -30.61
C ARG A 109 -1.28 12.97 -30.75
N ALA A 110 0.01 12.89 -30.41
CA ALA A 110 0.75 11.62 -30.43
C ALA A 110 0.14 10.59 -29.47
N LEU A 111 -0.31 11.02 -28.28
CA LEU A 111 -1.01 10.15 -27.33
C LEU A 111 -2.37 9.67 -27.87
N GLU A 112 -3.13 10.55 -28.53
CA GLU A 112 -4.39 10.20 -29.20
C GLU A 112 -4.15 9.23 -30.39
N GLU A 113 -3.08 9.44 -31.15
CA GLU A 113 -2.69 8.57 -32.26
C GLU A 113 -2.35 7.15 -31.78
N ILE A 114 -1.56 6.99 -30.72
CA ILE A 114 -1.24 5.65 -30.19
C ILE A 114 -2.46 4.97 -29.57
N ASP A 115 -3.42 5.74 -29.04
CA ASP A 115 -4.64 5.20 -28.43
C ASP A 115 -5.69 4.76 -29.47
N THR A 116 -5.60 5.29 -30.70
CA THR A 116 -6.46 4.94 -31.83
C THR A 116 -5.85 3.91 -32.77
N GLN A 117 -4.52 3.76 -32.76
CA GLN A 117 -3.81 2.74 -33.51
C GLN A 117 -3.83 1.40 -32.77
N ASP A 118 -3.87 0.29 -33.52
CA ASP A 118 -3.79 -1.08 -32.99
C ASP A 118 -2.34 -1.44 -32.61
N ILE A 119 -1.74 -0.59 -31.77
CA ILE A 119 -0.38 -0.78 -31.25
C ILE A 119 -0.38 -2.00 -30.33
N PRO A 120 0.62 -2.89 -30.42
CA PRO A 120 0.64 -4.07 -29.56
C PRO A 120 0.64 -3.69 -28.08
N PHE A 121 -0.12 -4.43 -27.28
CA PHE A 121 -0.38 -4.16 -25.86
C PHE A 121 0.90 -3.88 -25.05
N ASP A 122 1.99 -4.60 -25.32
CA ASP A 122 3.25 -4.44 -24.59
C ASP A 122 4.03 -3.15 -24.94
N ALA A 123 3.76 -2.53 -26.10
CA ALA A 123 4.43 -1.30 -26.53
C ALA A 123 3.71 -0.01 -26.09
N VAL A 124 2.38 -0.05 -25.93
CA VAL A 124 1.60 1.09 -25.46
C VAL A 124 2.13 1.64 -24.13
N PRO A 125 2.49 0.81 -23.12
CA PRO A 125 3.14 1.27 -21.89
C PRO A 125 4.40 2.10 -22.11
N LEU A 126 5.26 1.63 -23.01
CA LEU A 126 6.59 2.20 -23.24
C LEU A 126 6.49 3.53 -23.98
N LEU A 127 5.63 3.59 -25.00
CA LEU A 127 5.37 4.79 -25.78
C LEU A 127 4.58 5.83 -24.98
N GLY A 128 3.50 5.40 -24.34
CA GLY A 128 2.67 6.23 -23.47
C GLY A 128 3.49 6.85 -22.35
N GLY A 129 4.31 6.06 -21.64
CA GLY A 129 5.19 6.55 -20.58
C GLY A 129 6.19 7.61 -21.06
N LYS A 130 6.80 7.44 -22.24
CA LYS A 130 7.74 8.43 -22.82
C LYS A 130 7.04 9.74 -23.18
N LEU A 131 5.90 9.66 -23.86
CA LEU A 131 5.11 10.82 -24.27
C LEU A 131 4.55 11.57 -23.06
N MET A 132 3.96 10.85 -22.10
CA MET A 132 3.44 11.42 -20.86
C MET A 132 4.53 12.09 -20.02
N LYS A 133 5.72 11.50 -19.93
CA LYS A 133 6.87 12.11 -19.25
C LYS A 133 7.28 13.42 -19.92
N ALA A 134 7.39 13.45 -21.25
CA ALA A 134 7.73 14.67 -21.99
C ALA A 134 6.63 15.74 -21.87
N LEU A 135 5.36 15.33 -21.84
CA LEU A 135 4.24 16.24 -21.64
C LEU A 135 4.29 16.84 -20.23
N ALA A 136 4.49 16.03 -19.20
CA ALA A 136 4.59 16.48 -17.82
C ALA A 136 5.72 17.49 -17.58
N GLN A 137 6.79 17.45 -18.38
CA GLN A 137 7.88 18.44 -18.34
C GLN A 137 7.52 19.79 -18.96
N LYS A 138 6.55 19.83 -19.89
CA LYS A 138 6.14 21.04 -20.61
C LYS A 138 4.86 21.66 -20.02
N ASP A 139 3.88 20.82 -19.73
CA ASP A 139 2.62 21.17 -19.08
C ASP A 139 2.22 20.03 -18.14
N THR A 140 2.57 20.20 -16.86
CA THR A 140 2.29 19.23 -15.83
C THR A 140 0.79 19.08 -15.55
N GLY A 141 0.03 20.18 -15.56
CA GLY A 141 -1.41 20.16 -15.29
C GLY A 141 -2.16 19.34 -16.33
N THR A 142 -1.88 19.57 -17.62
CA THR A 142 -2.48 18.80 -18.71
C THR A 142 -2.09 17.32 -18.65
N ALA A 143 -0.84 16.99 -18.32
CA ALA A 143 -0.41 15.61 -18.17
C ALA A 143 -1.18 14.88 -17.05
N LEU A 144 -1.38 15.54 -15.91
CA LEU A 144 -2.14 14.99 -14.79
C LEU A 144 -3.63 14.87 -15.12
N ASP A 145 -4.22 15.85 -15.81
CA ASP A 145 -5.63 15.76 -16.26
C ASP A 145 -5.85 14.55 -17.16
N LEU A 146 -4.96 14.32 -18.14
CA LEU A 146 -5.02 13.15 -19.01
C LEU A 146 -4.85 11.83 -18.22
N ARG A 147 -3.96 11.81 -17.23
CA ARG A 147 -3.76 10.65 -16.35
C ARG A 147 -5.02 10.24 -15.58
N PHE A 148 -5.87 11.20 -15.23
CA PHE A 148 -7.06 10.95 -14.41
C PHE A 148 -8.38 10.91 -15.18
N ARG A 149 -8.39 11.29 -16.46
CA ARG A 149 -9.60 11.32 -17.32
C ARG A 149 -10.22 9.93 -17.57
N ASP A 150 -9.40 8.89 -17.76
CA ASP A 150 -9.88 7.52 -18.00
C ASP A 150 -9.06 6.49 -17.21
N PRO A 151 -9.37 6.29 -15.92
CA PRO A 151 -8.55 5.44 -15.06
C PRO A 151 -8.81 3.93 -15.22
N PHE A 152 -9.81 3.52 -16.00
CA PHE A 152 -10.25 2.12 -16.07
C PHE A 152 -9.83 1.42 -17.37
N ARG A 153 -9.26 2.14 -18.32
CA ARG A 153 -8.74 1.54 -19.55
C ARG A 153 -7.36 0.94 -19.28
N GLU A 154 -7.33 -0.36 -18.97
CA GLU A 154 -6.13 -1.14 -18.58
C GLU A 154 -4.94 -1.01 -19.55
N SER A 155 -5.20 -0.68 -20.82
CA SER A 155 -4.19 -0.45 -21.86
C SER A 155 -3.93 1.02 -22.17
N SER A 156 -4.40 1.95 -21.34
CA SER A 156 -4.29 3.38 -21.65
C SER A 156 -2.84 3.87 -21.53
N PRO A 157 -2.32 4.60 -22.54
CA PRO A 157 -0.98 5.19 -22.49
C PRO A 157 -0.81 6.18 -21.33
N TYR A 158 -1.92 6.69 -20.78
CA TYR A 158 -1.94 7.67 -19.71
C TYR A 158 -1.57 7.05 -18.35
N LEU A 159 -1.81 5.75 -18.12
CA LEU A 159 -1.64 5.09 -16.82
C LEU A 159 -0.18 5.03 -16.34
N TYR A 160 0.79 5.15 -17.25
CA TYR A 160 2.22 4.97 -16.99
C TYR A 160 2.91 6.22 -16.45
N LEU A 161 2.18 7.34 -16.35
CA LEU A 161 2.68 8.49 -15.60
C LEU A 161 2.65 8.17 -14.10
N ARG A 162 3.82 8.28 -13.46
CA ARG A 162 3.96 8.28 -11.99
C ARG A 162 3.49 9.63 -11.45
N SER A 163 2.17 9.77 -11.35
CA SER A 163 1.50 11.04 -11.01
C SER A 163 1.91 11.58 -9.63
N ASP A 164 2.23 10.68 -8.70
CA ASP A 164 2.76 11.00 -7.38
C ASP A 164 4.08 11.76 -7.47
N GLU A 165 5.06 11.24 -8.22
CA GLU A 165 6.36 11.90 -8.42
C GLU A 165 6.20 13.22 -9.17
N VAL A 166 5.38 13.23 -10.21
CA VAL A 166 5.15 14.40 -11.06
C VAL A 166 4.49 15.53 -10.29
N LEU A 167 3.45 15.23 -9.51
CA LEU A 167 2.80 16.22 -8.66
C LEU A 167 3.75 16.69 -7.56
N THR A 168 4.52 15.79 -6.94
CA THR A 168 5.50 16.16 -5.91
C THR A 168 6.54 17.14 -6.45
N ASP A 169 7.13 16.84 -7.61
CA ASP A 169 8.13 17.70 -8.25
C ASP A 169 7.55 19.04 -8.69
N TRP A 170 6.29 19.05 -9.14
CA TRP A 170 5.62 20.28 -9.54
C TRP A 170 5.27 21.14 -8.34
N ALA A 171 4.68 20.55 -7.30
CA ALA A 171 4.29 21.26 -6.09
C ALA A 171 5.50 21.82 -5.32
N LYS A 172 6.68 21.19 -5.42
CA LYS A 172 7.94 21.79 -4.91
C LYS A 172 8.37 23.05 -5.66
N LYS A 173 8.04 23.17 -6.96
CA LYS A 173 8.43 24.31 -7.81
C LYS A 173 7.40 25.43 -7.78
N ASP A 174 6.13 25.06 -7.84
CA ASP A 174 4.99 25.97 -7.85
C ASP A 174 3.83 25.38 -7.02
N PRO A 175 3.87 25.53 -5.68
CA PRO A 175 2.85 24.98 -4.80
C PRO A 175 1.46 25.54 -5.08
N THR A 176 1.37 26.81 -5.51
CA THR A 176 0.10 27.47 -5.81
C THR A 176 -0.55 26.88 -7.06
N ALA A 177 0.22 26.68 -8.13
CA ALA A 177 -0.31 26.05 -9.35
C ALA A 177 -0.75 24.61 -9.10
N ALA A 178 0.02 23.83 -8.31
CA ALA A 178 -0.35 22.46 -7.96
C ALA A 178 -1.64 22.39 -7.12
N CYS A 179 -1.82 23.29 -6.15
CA CYS A 179 -3.08 23.42 -5.41
C CYS A 179 -4.26 23.76 -6.32
N ASN A 180 -4.11 24.79 -7.15
CA ASN A 180 -5.17 25.23 -8.06
C ASN A 180 -5.56 24.12 -9.05
N TRP A 181 -4.58 23.34 -9.50
CA TRP A 181 -4.84 22.17 -10.34
C TRP A 181 -5.65 21.10 -9.59
N LEU A 182 -5.27 20.74 -8.37
CA LEU A 182 -6.00 19.72 -7.62
C LEU A 182 -7.44 20.19 -7.34
N ASP A 183 -7.62 21.44 -6.96
CA ASP A 183 -8.94 22.03 -6.72
C ASP A 183 -9.81 22.02 -7.99
N HIS A 184 -9.21 22.35 -9.15
CA HIS A 184 -9.87 22.24 -10.46
C HIS A 184 -10.19 20.78 -10.84
N ALA A 185 -9.29 19.85 -10.57
CA ALA A 185 -9.50 18.43 -10.84
C ALA A 185 -10.63 17.84 -9.98
N ILE A 186 -10.75 18.27 -8.72
CA ILE A 186 -11.87 17.94 -7.84
C ILE A 186 -13.17 18.53 -8.41
N ALA A 187 -13.18 19.82 -8.76
CA ALA A 187 -14.37 20.49 -9.28
C ALA A 187 -14.90 19.88 -10.59
N ASN A 188 -14.01 19.32 -11.43
CA ASN A 188 -14.36 18.64 -12.67
C ASN A 188 -14.67 17.14 -12.51
N GLY A 189 -14.69 16.62 -11.28
CA GLY A 189 -15.01 15.22 -11.01
C GLY A 189 -13.90 14.22 -11.33
N LEU A 190 -12.68 14.66 -11.67
CA LEU A 190 -11.54 13.76 -11.96
C LEU A 190 -11.05 12.98 -10.72
N MET A 191 -11.40 13.49 -9.55
CA MET A 191 -11.08 12.94 -8.25
C MET A 191 -12.32 12.35 -7.56
N GLU A 192 -13.36 11.94 -8.28
CA GLU A 192 -14.50 11.25 -7.66
C GLU A 192 -14.17 9.80 -7.32
N SER A 193 -14.80 9.29 -6.25
CA SER A 193 -14.69 7.89 -5.86
C SER A 193 -15.85 7.07 -6.38
N THR A 194 -15.55 5.86 -6.86
CA THR A 194 -16.55 4.83 -7.19
C THR A 194 -16.76 3.82 -6.06
N ALA A 195 -16.05 3.97 -4.93
CA ALA A 195 -16.13 3.04 -3.81
C ALA A 195 -17.42 3.25 -3.00
N LEU A 196 -18.11 2.15 -2.68
CA LEU A 196 -19.39 2.18 -1.94
C LEU A 196 -19.24 2.74 -0.52
N ASP A 197 -18.06 2.60 0.06
CA ASP A 197 -17.76 3.09 1.41
C ASP A 197 -17.37 4.57 1.42
N GLY A 198 -17.33 5.23 0.26
CA GLY A 198 -16.94 6.63 0.10
C GLY A 198 -15.44 6.88 0.20
N SER A 199 -14.61 5.83 0.26
CA SER A 199 -13.15 5.98 0.29
C SER A 199 -12.61 6.55 -1.01
N ASN A 200 -11.58 7.38 -0.97
CA ASN A 200 -11.02 7.96 -2.17
C ASN A 200 -9.48 7.96 -2.12
N PRO A 201 -8.84 6.81 -2.38
CA PRO A 201 -7.39 6.68 -2.26
C PRO A 201 -6.65 7.63 -3.22
N ARG A 202 -7.24 7.95 -4.37
CA ARG A 202 -6.65 8.89 -5.33
C ARG A 202 -6.62 10.30 -4.76
N LEU A 203 -7.75 10.81 -4.29
CA LEU A 203 -7.79 12.13 -3.68
C LEU A 203 -6.88 12.19 -2.46
N ALA A 204 -6.96 11.19 -1.59
CA ALA A 204 -6.13 11.10 -0.39
C ALA A 204 -4.62 11.13 -0.70
N GLN A 205 -4.18 10.44 -1.76
CA GLN A 205 -2.77 10.46 -2.17
C GLN A 205 -2.32 11.84 -2.67
N ASN A 206 -3.14 12.52 -3.50
CA ASN A 206 -2.78 13.85 -4.01
C ASN A 206 -2.82 14.91 -2.90
N GLU A 207 -3.79 14.82 -1.98
CA GLU A 207 -3.84 15.68 -0.80
C GLU A 207 -2.63 15.44 0.12
N ALA A 208 -2.24 14.18 0.35
CA ALA A 208 -1.06 13.85 1.14
C ALA A 208 0.23 14.48 0.59
N ILE A 209 0.39 14.54 -0.72
CA ILE A 209 1.55 15.20 -1.37
C ILE A 209 1.55 16.71 -1.10
N LEU A 210 0.40 17.36 -1.15
CA LEU A 210 0.32 18.79 -0.85
C LEU A 210 0.51 19.05 0.64
N LEU A 211 -0.10 18.22 1.51
CA LEU A 211 0.06 18.31 2.95
C LEU A 211 1.53 18.15 3.36
N SER A 212 2.28 17.21 2.77
CA SER A 212 3.70 17.02 3.09
C SER A 212 4.56 18.24 2.79
N LEU A 213 4.15 19.08 1.83
CA LEU A 213 4.85 20.33 1.51
C LEU A 213 4.44 21.49 2.42
N PHE A 214 3.17 21.54 2.84
CA PHE A 214 2.63 22.68 3.57
C PHE A 214 2.71 22.54 5.09
N ILE A 215 2.84 21.35 5.65
CA ILE A 215 2.87 21.16 7.11
C ILE A 215 3.98 21.99 7.77
N GLY A 216 5.21 21.97 7.24
CA GLY A 216 6.29 22.81 7.77
C GLY A 216 6.27 24.25 7.25
N SER A 217 5.97 24.43 5.95
CA SER A 217 6.16 25.72 5.27
C SER A 217 4.98 26.69 5.39
N ASN A 218 3.75 26.17 5.43
CA ASN A 218 2.53 26.95 5.53
C ASN A 218 1.37 26.14 6.18
N PRO A 219 1.41 25.93 7.50
CA PRO A 219 0.42 25.12 8.22
C PRO A 219 -1.02 25.60 7.99
N SER A 220 -1.22 26.90 7.79
CA SER A 220 -2.54 27.47 7.53
C SER A 220 -3.16 27.01 6.21
N VAL A 221 -2.33 26.74 5.19
CA VAL A 221 -2.79 26.17 3.92
C VAL A 221 -3.12 24.70 4.10
N ALA A 222 -2.27 23.94 4.80
CA ALA A 222 -2.53 22.53 5.12
C ALA A 222 -3.88 22.36 5.87
N ALA A 223 -4.11 23.20 6.89
CA ALA A 223 -5.35 23.26 7.65
C ALA A 223 -6.58 23.50 6.74
N LYS A 224 -6.53 24.52 5.87
CA LYS A 224 -7.62 24.81 4.92
C LYS A 224 -7.90 23.65 3.97
N ARG A 225 -6.86 22.95 3.50
CA ARG A 225 -7.04 21.75 2.65
C ARG A 225 -7.76 20.65 3.41
N LEU A 226 -7.37 20.37 4.66
CA LEU A 226 -8.04 19.39 5.52
C LEU A 226 -9.50 19.77 5.83
N GLU A 227 -9.80 21.07 6.03
CA GLU A 227 -11.16 21.57 6.24
C GLU A 227 -12.08 21.28 5.06
N ALA A 228 -11.57 21.42 3.83
CA ALA A 228 -12.31 21.17 2.61
C ALA A 228 -12.64 19.67 2.40
N LEU A 229 -11.92 18.77 3.07
CA LEU A 229 -12.17 17.33 3.01
C LEU A 229 -13.29 16.90 3.96
N ARG A 230 -14.04 15.87 3.55
CA ARG A 230 -15.00 15.18 4.44
C ARG A 230 -14.25 14.40 5.53
N PRO A 231 -14.86 14.14 6.71
CA PRO A 231 -14.18 13.48 7.82
C PRO A 231 -13.39 12.22 7.44
N LYS A 232 -14.01 11.27 6.73
CA LYS A 232 -13.33 10.04 6.27
C LYS A 232 -12.13 10.32 5.37
N GLN A 233 -12.23 11.32 4.49
CA GLN A 233 -11.15 11.69 3.56
C GLN A 233 -9.98 12.35 4.28
N ARG A 234 -10.22 13.02 5.41
CA ARG A 234 -9.13 13.57 6.25
C ARG A 234 -8.27 12.43 6.78
N TYR A 235 -8.87 11.41 7.39
CA TYR A 235 -8.14 10.27 7.90
C TYR A 235 -7.36 9.52 6.79
N GLU A 236 -7.97 9.35 5.61
CA GLU A 236 -7.29 8.75 4.46
C GLU A 236 -6.10 9.60 3.99
N ALA A 237 -6.22 10.93 3.93
CA ALA A 237 -5.13 11.82 3.57
C ALA A 237 -3.98 11.75 4.58
N PHE A 238 -4.27 11.67 5.89
CA PHE A 238 -3.26 11.43 6.93
C PHE A 238 -2.57 10.07 6.73
N THR A 239 -3.33 9.00 6.51
CA THR A 239 -2.77 7.65 6.25
C THR A 239 -1.85 7.62 5.03
N GLN A 240 -2.23 8.34 3.95
CA GLN A 240 -1.39 8.47 2.77
C GLN A 240 -0.16 9.35 3.02
N LEU A 241 -0.29 10.41 3.82
CA LEU A 241 0.84 11.27 4.20
C LEU A 241 1.94 10.48 4.93
N GLN A 242 1.54 9.59 5.84
CA GLN A 242 2.46 8.66 6.50
C GLN A 242 3.23 7.78 5.50
N SER A 243 2.54 7.36 4.42
CA SER A 243 3.10 6.50 3.37
C SER A 243 4.02 7.26 2.41
N VAL A 244 3.64 8.48 2.00
CA VAL A 244 4.41 9.35 1.08
C VAL A 244 5.72 9.79 1.72
N ASN A 245 5.67 10.23 2.96
CA ASN A 245 6.86 10.68 3.67
C ASN A 245 7.68 9.54 4.27
N LYS A 246 7.21 8.28 4.12
CA LYS A 246 7.80 7.08 4.73
C LYS A 246 8.22 7.39 6.15
N LEU A 247 7.27 7.49 7.08
CA LEU A 247 7.51 7.81 8.50
C LEU A 247 8.59 6.93 9.14
N ASN A 248 9.83 7.30 8.88
CA ASN A 248 10.96 7.14 9.75
C ASN A 248 11.10 8.51 10.40
N HIS A 249 11.44 8.56 11.67
CA HIS A 249 11.66 9.79 12.44
C HIS A 249 12.69 10.78 11.87
N HIS A 250 13.29 10.43 10.72
CA HIS A 250 14.25 11.23 9.98
C HIS A 250 13.64 11.96 8.77
N SER A 251 12.35 11.74 8.46
CA SER A 251 11.71 12.29 7.27
C SER A 251 11.04 13.65 7.50
N PHE A 252 10.65 13.93 8.74
CA PHE A 252 10.14 15.24 9.17
C PHE A 252 11.17 15.84 10.13
N ASP A 253 11.34 17.16 10.09
CA ASP A 253 12.00 17.87 11.19
C ASP A 253 11.07 18.05 12.40
N ASP A 254 11.63 18.49 13.53
CA ASP A 254 10.88 18.64 14.78
C ASP A 254 9.70 19.61 14.65
N GLN A 255 9.84 20.66 13.83
CA GLN A 255 8.77 21.63 13.59
C GLN A 255 7.65 21.01 12.77
N GLU A 256 7.99 20.28 11.71
CA GLU A 256 7.01 19.57 10.88
C GLU A 256 6.25 18.50 11.67
N LEU A 257 6.93 17.77 12.56
CA LEU A 257 6.29 16.79 13.46
C LEU A 257 5.31 17.46 14.42
N ALA A 258 5.68 18.58 15.03
CA ALA A 258 4.81 19.34 15.93
C ALA A 258 3.56 19.87 15.21
N GLU A 259 3.71 20.37 13.98
CA GLU A 259 2.60 20.84 13.16
C GLU A 259 1.72 19.68 12.67
N PHE A 260 2.31 18.54 12.29
CA PHE A 260 1.56 17.32 11.98
C PHE A 260 0.67 16.89 13.15
N ALA A 261 1.21 16.89 14.38
CA ALA A 261 0.46 16.54 15.58
C ALA A 261 -0.68 17.53 15.85
N THR A 262 -0.42 18.83 15.68
CA THR A 262 -1.44 19.88 15.80
C THR A 262 -2.60 19.67 14.82
N LEU A 263 -2.29 19.38 13.56
CA LEU A 263 -3.31 19.11 12.55
C LEU A 263 -4.10 17.83 12.85
N ALA A 264 -3.44 16.76 13.29
CA ALA A 264 -4.11 15.52 13.67
C ALA A 264 -5.14 15.77 14.78
N ARG A 265 -4.76 16.47 15.84
CA ARG A 265 -5.64 16.83 16.98
C ARG A 265 -6.84 17.67 16.55
N ASN A 266 -6.65 18.58 15.60
CA ASN A 266 -7.71 19.50 15.15
C ASN A 266 -8.71 18.87 14.17
N TYR A 267 -8.27 17.88 13.38
CA TYR A 267 -9.05 17.41 12.22
C TYR A 267 -9.47 15.93 12.26
N LEU A 268 -8.93 15.14 13.18
CA LEU A 268 -9.25 13.72 13.34
C LEU A 268 -10.04 13.45 14.62
N THR A 269 -10.73 12.31 14.67
CA THR A 269 -11.37 11.81 15.91
C THR A 269 -10.34 11.20 16.86
N PRO A 270 -10.60 11.07 18.18
CA PRO A 270 -9.61 10.54 19.13
C PRO A 270 -9.01 9.16 18.75
N PRO A 271 -9.79 8.18 18.23
CA PRO A 271 -9.21 6.92 17.76
C PRO A 271 -8.29 7.09 16.55
N GLU A 272 -8.65 7.97 15.62
CA GLU A 272 -7.87 8.27 14.43
C GLU A 272 -6.59 9.06 14.78
N GLN A 273 -6.68 10.02 15.71
CA GLN A 273 -5.53 10.74 16.26
C GLN A 273 -4.51 9.76 16.85
N THR A 274 -4.99 8.84 17.69
CA THR A 274 -4.14 7.79 18.29
C THR A 274 -3.45 6.97 17.19
N ALA A 275 -4.21 6.50 16.19
CA ALA A 275 -3.62 5.71 15.10
C ALA A 275 -2.54 6.48 14.31
N GLN A 276 -2.75 7.78 14.08
CA GLN A 276 -1.80 8.60 13.32
C GLN A 276 -0.58 9.02 14.14
N LEU A 277 -0.76 9.45 15.39
CA LEU A 277 0.33 9.87 16.26
C LEU A 277 1.17 8.68 16.75
N MET A 278 0.54 7.54 17.01
CA MET A 278 1.23 6.37 17.57
C MET A 278 1.75 5.41 16.50
N GLY A 279 1.38 5.61 15.22
CA GLY A 279 1.76 4.73 14.11
C GLY A 279 3.28 4.58 13.92
N SER A 280 4.06 5.61 14.27
CA SER A 280 5.53 5.58 14.19
C SER A 280 6.22 5.11 15.47
N VAL A 281 5.51 5.12 16.59
CA VAL A 281 6.08 4.88 17.92
C VAL A 281 6.62 3.46 18.03
N THR A 282 5.95 2.48 17.42
CA THR A 282 6.45 1.09 17.39
C THR A 282 7.82 0.97 16.74
N ALA A 283 8.08 1.72 15.66
CA ALA A 283 9.36 1.66 14.96
C ALA A 283 10.47 2.31 15.79
N LEU A 284 10.19 3.48 16.38
CA LEU A 284 11.08 4.17 17.31
C LEU A 284 11.45 3.32 18.52
N ALA A 285 10.44 2.75 19.17
CA ALA A 285 10.62 1.87 20.31
C ALA A 285 11.51 0.67 19.95
N LYS A 286 11.45 0.17 18.70
CA LYS A 286 12.34 -0.90 18.23
C LYS A 286 13.76 -0.42 17.95
N SER A 287 13.95 0.74 17.33
CA SER A 287 15.29 1.25 16.98
C SER A 287 16.02 1.81 18.20
N ASP A 288 15.35 2.70 18.93
CA ASP A 288 15.96 3.64 19.87
C ASP A 288 15.44 3.44 21.31
N GLY A 289 14.55 2.46 21.52
CA GLY A 289 14.00 2.15 22.84
C GLY A 289 13.15 3.28 23.41
N TYR A 290 13.17 3.43 24.74
CA TYR A 290 12.42 4.48 25.42
C TYR A 290 12.90 5.88 25.05
N GLU A 291 14.21 6.10 24.89
CA GLU A 291 14.77 7.42 24.59
C GLU A 291 14.22 8.02 23.28
N GLY A 292 14.11 7.22 22.22
CA GLY A 292 13.51 7.67 20.96
C GLY A 292 12.01 7.97 21.08
N VAL A 293 11.29 7.21 21.92
CA VAL A 293 9.87 7.46 22.20
C VAL A 293 9.69 8.76 22.99
N GLU A 294 10.53 9.02 24.00
CA GLU A 294 10.51 10.27 24.75
C GLU A 294 10.78 11.48 23.85
N ALA A 295 11.85 11.42 23.04
CA ALA A 295 12.20 12.51 22.15
C ALA A 295 11.06 12.83 21.16
N TYR A 296 10.36 11.80 20.67
CA TYR A 296 9.17 11.98 19.84
C TYR A 296 8.04 12.66 20.62
N PHE A 297 7.72 12.17 21.82
CA PHE A 297 6.65 12.72 22.65
C PHE A 297 6.91 14.16 23.07
N ASP A 298 8.16 14.51 23.38
CA ASP A 298 8.55 15.89 23.65
C ASP A 298 8.33 16.77 22.42
N THR A 299 8.70 16.28 21.23
CA THR A 299 8.54 17.01 19.96
C THR A 299 7.07 17.29 19.65
N ILE A 300 6.21 16.27 19.73
CA ILE A 300 4.78 16.42 19.43
C ILE A 300 3.98 16.98 20.62
N GLN A 301 4.62 17.17 21.77
CA GLN A 301 3.99 17.50 23.05
C GLN A 301 2.85 16.54 23.36
N ALA A 302 3.15 15.24 23.40
CA ALA A 302 2.16 14.20 23.64
C ALA A 302 1.51 14.37 25.02
N THR A 303 0.18 14.27 25.09
CA THR A 303 -0.53 14.36 26.37
C THR A 303 -0.51 13.01 27.10
N PRO A 304 -0.68 12.97 28.44
CA PRO A 304 -0.81 11.72 29.18
C PRO A 304 -1.92 10.80 28.64
N GLU A 305 -3.01 11.38 28.14
CA GLU A 305 -4.11 10.63 27.53
C GLU A 305 -3.70 10.01 26.18
N GLU A 306 -2.98 10.77 25.33
CA GLU A 306 -2.44 10.25 24.06
C GLU A 306 -1.45 9.11 24.30
N ILE A 307 -0.54 9.26 25.26
CA ILE A 307 0.41 8.22 25.67
C ILE A 307 -0.35 6.98 26.16
N GLY A 308 -1.36 7.15 27.02
CA GLY A 308 -2.21 6.07 27.53
C GLY A 308 -2.90 5.28 26.41
N ASN A 309 -3.48 5.99 25.43
CA ASN A 309 -4.10 5.38 24.25
C ASN A 309 -3.06 4.67 23.35
N GLY A 310 -1.81 5.12 23.38
CA GLY A 310 -0.69 4.62 22.60
C GLY A 310 0.10 3.46 23.22
N LEU A 311 -0.15 3.06 24.47
CA LEU A 311 0.67 2.07 25.20
C LEU A 311 0.86 0.75 24.44
N ASN A 312 -0.13 0.31 23.66
CA ASN A 312 -0.01 -0.90 22.84
C ASN A 312 1.08 -0.80 21.76
N PHE A 313 1.23 0.37 21.13
CA PHE A 313 2.24 0.61 20.10
C PHE A 313 3.65 0.61 20.71
N ILE A 314 3.78 1.26 21.87
CA ILE A 314 5.05 1.33 22.61
C ILE A 314 5.46 -0.06 23.07
N ALA A 315 4.57 -0.78 23.77
CA ALA A 315 4.82 -2.13 24.27
C ALA A 315 5.28 -3.07 23.16
N SER A 316 4.60 -3.03 22.00
CA SER A 316 4.95 -3.84 20.82
C SER A 316 6.33 -3.53 20.23
N GLY A 317 6.90 -2.37 20.56
CA GLY A 317 8.23 -1.97 20.10
C GLY A 317 9.34 -2.24 21.11
N VAL A 318 9.13 -1.88 22.38
CA VAL A 318 10.15 -1.99 23.44
C VAL A 318 10.29 -3.41 24.00
N LEU A 319 9.19 -4.15 24.09
CA LEU A 319 9.18 -5.53 24.57
C LEU A 319 9.56 -6.48 23.42
N LYS A 320 10.73 -6.30 22.80
CA LYS A 320 11.17 -7.02 21.59
C LYS A 320 11.03 -8.56 21.72
N ILE A 321 10.13 -9.18 20.95
CA ILE A 321 9.89 -10.64 20.95
C ILE A 321 10.34 -11.31 19.63
N SER A 322 10.74 -10.53 18.61
CA SER A 322 10.80 -11.02 17.22
C SER A 322 11.82 -12.11 16.92
N ASP A 323 12.87 -12.26 17.74
CA ASP A 323 14.01 -13.13 17.39
C ASP A 323 14.19 -14.32 18.35
N SER A 324 13.71 -14.21 19.59
CA SER A 324 14.02 -15.20 20.65
C SER A 324 13.02 -16.35 20.73
N LYS A 325 11.80 -16.22 20.17
CA LYS A 325 10.63 -17.08 20.48
C LYS A 325 10.33 -17.22 21.98
N GLN A 326 10.95 -16.40 22.81
CA GLN A 326 10.79 -16.38 24.25
C GLN A 326 10.02 -15.12 24.63
N PRO A 327 9.15 -15.18 25.64
CA PRO A 327 8.52 -13.98 26.17
C PRO A 327 9.58 -13.01 26.73
N PRO A 328 9.26 -11.70 26.81
CA PRO A 328 10.00 -10.76 27.63
C PRO A 328 10.12 -11.26 29.07
N THR A 329 11.19 -10.90 29.77
CA THR A 329 11.33 -11.24 31.18
C THR A 329 10.38 -10.41 32.04
N VAL A 330 10.05 -10.88 33.25
CA VAL A 330 9.24 -10.10 34.21
C VAL A 330 9.84 -8.73 34.46
N ALA A 331 11.17 -8.63 34.55
CA ALA A 331 11.88 -7.37 34.71
C ALA A 331 11.65 -6.41 33.52
N ASP A 332 11.54 -6.92 32.28
CA ASP A 332 11.20 -6.10 31.12
C ASP A 332 9.77 -5.57 31.20
N LEU A 333 8.84 -6.39 31.69
CA LEU A 333 7.43 -6.04 31.87
C LEU A 333 7.26 -4.99 32.98
N GLU A 334 7.93 -5.17 34.13
CA GLU A 334 7.95 -4.21 35.24
C GLU A 334 8.59 -2.88 34.85
N ASN A 335 9.66 -2.94 34.04
CA ASN A 335 10.30 -1.74 33.52
C ASN A 335 9.36 -0.96 32.60
N PHE A 336 8.59 -1.64 31.74
CA PHE A 336 7.57 -1.00 30.91
C PHE A 336 6.42 -0.41 31.74
N GLU A 337 5.91 -1.14 32.74
CA GLU A 337 4.86 -0.64 33.65
C GLU A 337 5.32 0.60 34.40
N THR A 338 6.53 0.56 34.97
CA THR A 338 7.13 1.70 35.69
C THR A 338 7.28 2.91 34.77
N TRP A 339 7.82 2.70 33.57
CA TRP A 339 7.96 3.77 32.58
C TRP A 339 6.60 4.36 32.17
N ALA A 340 5.57 3.54 31.99
CA ALA A 340 4.22 3.99 31.65
C ALA A 340 3.56 4.79 32.78
N ALA A 341 3.66 4.31 34.03
CA ALA A 341 3.07 4.94 35.21
C ALA A 341 3.62 6.34 35.50
N GLU A 342 4.85 6.65 35.07
CA GLU A 342 5.42 7.99 35.17
C GLU A 342 4.80 9.00 34.19
N ARG A 343 4.08 8.54 33.17
CA ARG A 343 3.65 9.35 32.01
C ARG A 343 2.15 9.40 31.80
N THR A 344 1.42 8.42 32.30
CA THR A 344 -0.03 8.31 32.14
C THR A 344 -0.66 7.60 33.33
N ASP A 345 -1.91 7.96 33.64
CA ASP A 345 -2.72 7.27 34.65
C ASP A 345 -3.33 5.96 34.11
N ALA A 346 -3.16 5.66 32.82
CA ALA A 346 -3.62 4.42 32.20
C ALA A 346 -2.72 3.25 32.61
N SER A 347 -3.34 2.14 33.03
CA SER A 347 -2.62 0.89 33.33
C SER A 347 -1.96 0.32 32.06
N ALA A 348 -0.70 -0.12 32.17
CA ALA A 348 0.03 -0.77 31.08
C ALA A 348 -0.27 -2.28 30.96
N ALA A 349 -0.89 -2.89 31.98
CA ALA A 349 -1.26 -4.30 32.01
C ALA A 349 -2.01 -4.80 30.76
N PRO A 350 -3.03 -4.10 30.20
CA PRO A 350 -3.67 -4.52 28.95
C PRO A 350 -2.74 -4.51 27.72
N ALA A 351 -1.81 -3.56 27.66
CA ALA A 351 -0.83 -3.45 26.57
C ALA A 351 0.24 -4.55 26.65
N ILE A 352 0.71 -4.86 27.87
CA ILE A 352 1.58 -6.01 28.15
C ILE A 352 0.90 -7.30 27.69
N ALA A 353 -0.31 -7.55 28.17
CA ALA A 353 -1.08 -8.74 27.84
C ALA A 353 -1.27 -8.94 26.33
N ARG A 354 -1.60 -7.88 25.61
CA ARG A 354 -1.75 -7.91 24.14
C ARG A 354 -0.43 -8.17 23.43
N THR A 355 0.65 -7.57 23.91
CA THR A 355 1.98 -7.78 23.32
C THR A 355 2.44 -9.23 23.49
N LEU A 356 2.25 -9.81 24.68
CA LEU A 356 2.51 -11.23 24.93
C LEU A 356 1.66 -12.13 24.02
N ALA A 357 0.35 -11.92 23.96
CA ALA A 357 -0.55 -12.76 23.17
C ALA A 357 -0.29 -12.68 21.66
N SER A 358 -0.02 -11.48 21.13
CA SER A 358 0.20 -11.26 19.69
C SER A 358 1.58 -11.73 19.22
N SER A 359 2.57 -11.80 20.12
CA SER A 359 3.94 -12.18 19.78
C SER A 359 4.25 -13.64 20.07
N MET A 360 3.34 -14.36 20.72
CA MET A 360 3.46 -15.78 21.01
C MET A 360 3.57 -16.58 19.70
N PRO A 361 4.65 -17.38 19.51
CA PRO A 361 4.81 -18.22 18.33
C PRO A 361 3.65 -19.20 18.16
N GLN A 362 3.38 -19.55 16.90
CA GLN A 362 2.28 -20.46 16.56
C GLN A 362 2.61 -21.95 16.76
N ASP A 363 3.31 -22.31 17.83
CA ASP A 363 3.61 -23.71 18.19
C ASP A 363 3.04 -24.11 19.56
N ASP A 364 2.75 -25.42 19.70
CA ASP A 364 2.10 -26.00 20.88
C ASP A 364 2.89 -25.81 22.18
N SER A 365 4.20 -25.50 22.10
CA SER A 365 5.09 -25.35 23.26
C SER A 365 5.20 -23.92 23.80
N SER A 366 4.78 -22.92 23.04
CA SER A 366 5.00 -21.52 23.40
C SER A 366 4.02 -20.99 24.44
N PHE A 367 2.79 -21.53 24.49
CA PHE A 367 1.73 -21.02 25.36
C PHE A 367 2.13 -20.96 26.84
N GLU A 368 2.64 -22.06 27.39
CA GLU A 368 2.99 -22.15 28.80
C GLU A 368 4.04 -21.11 29.20
N SER A 369 5.06 -20.88 28.34
CA SER A 369 6.09 -19.88 28.63
C SER A 369 5.54 -18.45 28.69
N PHE A 370 4.66 -18.07 27.76
CA PHE A 370 4.05 -16.72 27.73
C PHE A 370 2.99 -16.55 28.83
N ALA A 371 2.24 -17.62 29.16
CA ALA A 371 1.30 -17.63 30.27
C ALA A 371 2.03 -17.46 31.62
N ASN A 372 3.15 -18.15 31.81
CA ASN A 372 4.00 -17.99 32.99
C ASN A 372 4.54 -16.56 33.10
N ALA A 373 5.02 -15.96 32.02
CA ALA A 373 5.48 -14.57 32.06
C ALA A 373 4.36 -13.60 32.49
N ALA A 374 3.13 -13.81 32.00
CA ALA A 374 1.97 -13.00 32.42
C ALA A 374 1.59 -13.25 33.89
N LEU A 375 1.69 -14.51 34.36
CA LEU A 375 1.42 -14.88 35.76
C LEU A 375 2.45 -14.28 36.70
N GLU A 376 3.74 -14.49 36.45
CA GLU A 376 4.80 -13.98 37.31
C GLU A 376 4.73 -12.45 37.44
N PHE A 377 4.39 -11.75 36.35
CA PHE A 377 4.12 -10.33 36.38
C PHE A 377 2.88 -9.98 37.21
N SER A 378 1.76 -10.69 37.04
CA SER A 378 0.54 -10.47 37.84
C SER A 378 0.75 -10.73 39.33
N ASP A 379 1.51 -11.77 39.70
CA ASP A 379 1.87 -12.09 41.08
C ASP A 379 2.72 -10.97 41.71
N HIS A 380 3.64 -10.38 40.94
CA HIS A 380 4.46 -9.26 41.39
C HIS A 380 3.66 -7.97 41.60
N GLN A 381 2.62 -7.74 40.80
CA GLN A 381 1.76 -6.55 40.89
C GLN A 381 0.59 -6.71 41.86
N ASP A 382 0.32 -7.92 42.36
CA ASP A 382 -0.91 -8.27 43.09
C ASP A 382 -2.18 -7.87 42.28
N ASP A 383 -2.10 -8.02 40.94
CA ASP A 383 -3.17 -7.70 39.99
C ASP A 383 -3.22 -8.70 38.81
N ASP A 384 -4.30 -9.46 38.75
CA ASP A 384 -4.58 -10.46 37.70
C ASP A 384 -4.92 -9.83 36.33
N THR A 385 -4.92 -8.50 36.18
CA THR A 385 -5.36 -7.83 34.95
C THR A 385 -4.51 -8.18 33.73
N ALA A 386 -3.19 -8.30 33.85
CA ALA A 386 -2.33 -8.71 32.74
C ALA A 386 -2.59 -10.17 32.34
N LEU A 387 -2.59 -11.09 33.31
CA LEU A 387 -2.87 -12.52 33.11
C LEU A 387 -4.25 -12.76 32.47
N THR A 388 -5.30 -12.16 33.03
CA THR A 388 -6.67 -12.35 32.54
C THR A 388 -6.87 -11.80 31.13
N ASN A 389 -6.27 -10.65 30.79
CA ASN A 389 -6.30 -10.12 29.43
C ASN A 389 -5.49 -10.98 28.47
N PHE A 390 -4.34 -11.51 28.89
CA PHE A 390 -3.51 -12.40 28.07
C PHE A 390 -4.30 -13.66 27.71
N LEU A 391 -4.86 -14.33 28.72
CA LEU A 391 -5.68 -15.54 28.54
C LEU A 391 -6.91 -15.24 27.67
N TYR A 392 -7.47 -14.03 27.77
CA TYR A 392 -8.58 -13.61 26.91
C TYR A 392 -8.17 -13.45 25.43
N LEU A 393 -7.00 -12.89 25.16
CA LEU A 393 -6.53 -12.66 23.80
C LEU A 393 -5.92 -13.93 23.19
N ALA A 394 -5.38 -14.82 24.02
CA ALA A 394 -4.87 -16.12 23.63
C ALA A 394 -5.99 -17.13 23.29
N LYS A 395 -7.29 -16.79 23.45
CA LYS A 395 -8.47 -17.67 23.19
C LYS A 395 -8.56 -18.29 21.79
N SER A 396 -7.78 -17.82 20.81
CA SER A 396 -7.65 -18.49 19.51
C SER A 396 -6.86 -19.82 19.58
N TRP A 397 -6.25 -20.11 20.73
CA TRP A 397 -5.49 -21.31 21.05
C TRP A 397 -6.31 -22.31 21.87
N ARG A 398 -6.13 -23.60 21.55
CA ARG A 398 -6.80 -24.78 22.13
C ARG A 398 -7.39 -24.54 23.53
N ASN A 399 -8.71 -24.28 23.58
CA ASN A 399 -9.52 -23.95 24.76
C ASN A 399 -9.27 -24.73 26.06
N ARG A 400 -8.71 -25.95 26.00
CA ARG A 400 -8.49 -26.81 27.17
C ARG A 400 -7.29 -26.39 28.02
N ASP A 401 -6.23 -25.90 27.40
CA ASP A 401 -5.01 -25.52 28.12
C ASP A 401 -5.22 -24.19 28.86
N VAL A 402 -5.94 -23.26 28.22
CA VAL A 402 -6.37 -21.96 28.81
C VAL A 402 -7.30 -22.16 30.01
N ALA A 403 -8.31 -23.05 29.90
CA ALA A 403 -9.24 -23.31 30.98
C ALA A 403 -8.56 -23.94 32.21
N SER A 404 -7.62 -24.86 31.99
CA SER A 404 -6.85 -25.48 33.07
C SER A 404 -5.93 -24.46 33.76
N TRP A 405 -5.36 -23.53 32.99
CA TRP A 405 -4.53 -22.45 33.51
C TRP A 405 -5.32 -21.42 34.33
N LEU A 406 -6.50 -21.03 33.84
CA LEU A 406 -7.43 -20.12 34.53
C LEU A 406 -7.84 -20.66 35.90
N ASP A 407 -8.13 -21.96 35.99
CA ASP A 407 -8.59 -22.58 37.24
C ASP A 407 -7.48 -22.65 38.30
N ALA A 408 -6.24 -22.83 37.86
CA ALA A 408 -5.08 -22.99 38.74
C ALA A 408 -4.48 -21.66 39.24
N HIS A 409 -4.62 -20.56 38.50
CA HIS A 409 -3.78 -19.37 38.73
C HIS A 409 -4.52 -18.01 38.79
N VAL A 410 -5.82 -17.94 38.49
CA VAL A 410 -6.58 -16.68 38.61
C VAL A 410 -7.32 -16.64 39.94
N HIS A 411 -7.01 -15.63 40.76
CA HIS A 411 -7.53 -15.48 42.11
C HIS A 411 -8.95 -14.88 42.14
N ASP A 412 -9.30 -14.03 41.16
CA ASP A 412 -10.65 -13.49 40.99
C ASP A 412 -11.62 -14.52 40.38
N ALA A 413 -12.47 -15.10 41.23
CA ALA A 413 -13.45 -16.11 40.83
C ALA A 413 -14.49 -15.61 39.82
N SER A 414 -14.93 -14.34 39.91
CA SER A 414 -15.93 -13.77 39.00
C SER A 414 -15.33 -13.52 37.62
N ARG A 415 -14.09 -13.02 37.57
CA ARG A 415 -13.37 -12.81 36.32
C ARG A 415 -12.99 -14.14 35.65
N ARG A 416 -12.60 -15.14 36.44
CA ARG A 416 -12.38 -16.52 35.98
C ARG A 416 -13.63 -17.11 35.32
N GLU A 417 -14.79 -17.03 35.97
CA GLU A 417 -16.06 -17.53 35.42
C GLU A 417 -16.46 -16.82 34.11
N GLN A 418 -16.27 -15.50 34.05
CA GLN A 418 -16.55 -14.73 32.82
C GLN A 418 -15.68 -15.19 31.65
N ILE A 419 -14.36 -15.35 31.87
CA ILE A 419 -13.44 -15.76 30.81
C ILE A 419 -13.76 -17.19 30.33
N LEU A 420 -14.06 -18.11 31.26
CA LEU A 420 -14.48 -19.48 30.94
C LEU A 420 -15.79 -19.50 30.12
N SER A 421 -16.80 -18.72 30.51
CA SER A 421 -18.07 -18.63 29.77
C SER A 421 -17.89 -18.11 28.34
N ASP A 422 -17.06 -17.09 28.16
CA ASP A 422 -16.73 -16.54 26.85
C ASP A 422 -15.93 -17.54 25.98
N ILE A 423 -15.07 -18.37 26.58
CA ILE A 423 -14.34 -19.45 25.89
C ILE A 423 -15.32 -20.52 25.38
N GLU A 424 -16.28 -20.93 26.21
CA GLU A 424 -17.28 -21.94 25.85
C GLU A 424 -18.22 -21.48 24.74
N THR A 425 -18.57 -20.18 24.70
CA THR A 425 -19.47 -19.60 23.71
C THR A 425 -18.80 -19.26 22.38
N SER A 426 -17.49 -19.00 22.39
CA SER A 426 -16.69 -18.63 21.19
C SER A 426 -16.08 -19.83 20.45
N ALA A 427 -16.17 -21.04 21.02
CA ALA A 427 -15.70 -22.25 20.37
C ALA A 427 -16.50 -22.55 19.09
N PRO A 428 -15.87 -22.87 17.94
CA PRO A 428 -16.61 -23.33 16.77
C PRO A 428 -17.42 -24.57 17.16
N LYS A 429 -18.75 -24.49 17.05
CA LYS A 429 -19.62 -25.65 17.23
C LYS A 429 -19.23 -26.72 16.20
N PRO A 430 -19.17 -28.00 16.60
CA PRO A 430 -18.71 -29.09 15.75
C PRO A 430 -19.51 -29.26 14.46
#